data_AF-A0A7C1CJI1-F1
#
_entry.id   AF-A0A7C1CJI1-F1
#
_cell.length_a   1.000
_cell.length_b   1.000
_cell.length_c   1.000
_cell.angle_alpha   90.00
_cell.angle_beta   90.00
_cell.angle_gamma   90.00
#
_symmetry.space_group_name_H-M   'P 1'
#
loop_
_entity.id
_entity.type
_entity.pdbx_description
1 polymer ?
#
loop_
_entity_poly.entity_id
_entity_poly.type
_entity_poly.pdbx_seq_one_letter_code
_entity_poly.pdbx_strand_id
1 'polypeptide(L)'
;MFAAALIFLIVSGTRTLGYHWQWYRVPRYLFSITDDGFTSGPLMDGLLVTFQITGVSLLLAFSLGLVAVLFRLSNSFSARALARSYLELIRNTPLLIQLFFLYFVIVPFGEWEKNPRLQAKTLVGLRYGALPEVEPHSIRYQVSF
;
A
#
# COMPACT_ATOMS: atom_id res chain seq x y z
N MET A 1 10.58 -43.96 -2.58
CA MET A 1 11.90 -43.31 -2.81
C MET A 1 11.78 -41.82 -3.13
N PHE A 2 10.95 -41.40 -4.10
CA PHE A 2 10.85 -39.99 -4.48
C PHE A 2 10.39 -39.04 -3.36
N ALA A 3 9.35 -39.44 -2.60
CA ALA A 3 8.87 -38.68 -1.45
C ALA A 3 9.94 -38.55 -0.33
N ALA A 4 10.71 -39.62 -0.09
CA ALA A 4 11.79 -39.60 0.88
C ALA A 4 12.93 -38.66 0.45
N ALA A 5 13.26 -38.63 -0.85
CA ALA A 5 14.24 -37.69 -1.41
C ALA A 5 13.76 -36.23 -1.31
N LEU A 6 12.48 -35.97 -1.57
CA LEU A 6 11.87 -34.64 -1.45
C LEU A 6 11.89 -34.14 0.00
N ILE A 7 11.48 -35.00 0.94
CA ILE A 7 11.52 -34.70 2.38
C ILE A 7 12.95 -34.46 2.83
N PHE A 8 13.90 -35.29 2.41
CA PHE A 8 15.32 -35.12 2.71
C PHE A 8 15.84 -33.77 2.19
N LEU A 9 15.47 -33.36 0.97
CA LEU A 9 15.90 -32.10 0.37
C LEU A 9 15.33 -30.88 1.12
N ILE A 10 14.05 -30.92 1.50
CA ILE A 10 13.39 -29.85 2.28
C ILE A 10 14.01 -29.73 3.68
N VAL A 11 14.21 -30.86 4.37
CA VAL A 11 14.80 -30.88 5.71
C VAL A 11 16.27 -30.43 5.66
N SER A 12 17.02 -30.87 4.66
CA SER A 12 18.41 -30.45 4.45
C SER A 12 18.49 -28.96 4.13
N GLY A 13 17.62 -28.44 3.27
CA GLY A 13 17.54 -27.01 2.98
C GLY A 13 17.22 -26.19 4.24
N THR A 14 16.23 -26.60 5.02
CA THR A 14 15.81 -25.89 6.24
C THR A 14 16.92 -25.85 7.29
N ARG A 15 17.71 -26.93 7.43
CA ARG A 15 18.84 -26.99 8.37
C ARG A 15 20.06 -26.17 7.90
N THR A 16 20.27 -26.04 6.60
CA THR A 16 21.43 -25.32 6.03
C THR A 16 21.23 -23.81 6.02
N LEU A 17 19.97 -23.33 6.00
CA LEU A 17 19.63 -21.91 5.94
C LEU A 17 19.88 -21.13 7.24
N GLY A 18 20.24 -21.80 8.35
CA GLY A 18 20.51 -21.14 9.65
C GLY A 18 19.34 -20.29 10.17
N TYR A 19 18.13 -20.54 9.67
CA TYR A 19 16.97 -19.71 9.92
C TYR A 19 16.33 -20.09 11.26
N HIS A 20 16.58 -19.27 12.27
CA HIS A 20 15.97 -19.42 13.59
C HIS A 20 14.57 -18.82 13.51
N TRP A 21 13.58 -19.64 13.15
CA TRP A 21 12.18 -19.18 13.05
C TRP A 21 11.71 -18.61 14.40
N GLN A 22 11.64 -17.29 14.51
CA GLN A 22 11.32 -16.60 15.76
C GLN A 22 9.81 -16.39 15.94
N TRP A 23 9.02 -17.44 15.72
CA TRP A 23 7.55 -17.38 15.77
C TRP A 23 7.02 -16.79 17.08
N TYR A 24 7.77 -16.93 18.17
CA TYR A 24 7.52 -16.33 19.48
C TYR A 24 7.47 -14.79 19.49
N ARG A 25 8.03 -14.10 18.49
CA ARG A 25 7.98 -12.64 18.36
C ARG A 25 6.75 -12.13 17.62
N VAL A 26 5.97 -12.99 16.98
CA VAL A 26 4.80 -12.55 16.19
C VAL A 26 3.66 -12.04 17.08
N PRO A 27 3.30 -12.69 18.20
CA PRO A 27 2.16 -12.27 19.03
C PRO A 27 2.24 -10.82 19.52
N ARG A 28 3.46 -10.32 19.84
CA ARG A 28 3.66 -8.93 20.27
C ARG A 28 3.33 -7.87 19.21
N TYR A 29 3.31 -8.24 17.93
CA TYR A 29 2.97 -7.32 16.84
C TYR A 29 1.48 -7.36 16.49
N LEU A 30 0.75 -8.35 17.00
CA LEU A 30 -0.72 -8.41 16.94
C LEU A 30 -1.33 -7.63 18.11
N PHE A 31 -0.78 -7.85 19.32
CA PHE A 31 -1.29 -7.26 20.55
C PHE A 31 -0.12 -6.82 21.44
N SER A 32 0.03 -5.50 21.65
CA SER A 32 0.96 -4.94 22.61
C SER A 32 0.18 -4.46 23.84
N ILE A 33 0.37 -5.16 24.96
CA ILE A 33 -0.13 -4.73 26.26
C ILE A 33 0.90 -3.73 26.80
N THR A 34 0.59 -2.44 26.73
CA THR A 34 1.42 -1.33 27.22
C THR A 34 0.74 -0.72 28.45
N ASP A 35 1.51 -0.10 29.34
CA ASP A 35 1.05 0.39 30.66
C ASP A 35 -0.06 1.47 30.60
N ASP A 36 -0.32 2.06 29.42
CA ASP A 36 -1.38 3.04 29.18
C ASP A 36 -2.68 2.43 28.57
N GLY A 37 -2.76 1.10 28.41
CA GLY A 37 -3.97 0.40 27.95
C GLY A 37 -3.76 -0.54 26.75
N PHE A 38 -4.86 -1.10 26.24
CA PHE A 38 -4.87 -2.02 25.10
C PHE A 38 -4.60 -1.26 23.79
N THR A 39 -3.38 -1.36 23.26
CA THR A 39 -3.01 -0.75 21.98
C THR A 39 -2.98 -1.81 20.87
N SER A 40 -3.58 -1.49 19.71
CA SER A 40 -3.54 -2.34 18.52
C SER A 40 -2.10 -2.43 18.03
N GLY A 41 -1.61 -3.65 17.80
CA GLY A 41 -0.29 -3.84 17.22
C GLY A 41 -0.27 -3.44 15.73
N PRO A 42 0.91 -3.12 15.16
CA PRO A 42 1.03 -2.61 13.79
C PRO A 42 0.52 -3.57 12.71
N LEU A 43 0.47 -4.88 12.99
CA LEU A 43 -0.14 -5.85 12.07
C LEU A 43 -1.67 -5.71 12.01
N MET A 44 -2.30 -5.31 13.12
CA MET A 44 -3.73 -5.05 13.19
C MET A 44 -4.09 -3.80 12.41
N ASP A 45 -3.25 -2.77 12.47
CA ASP A 45 -3.43 -1.53 11.70
C ASP A 45 -3.31 -1.81 10.18
N GLY A 46 -2.30 -2.60 9.77
CA GLY A 46 -2.15 -3.04 8.39
C GLY A 46 -3.33 -3.90 7.91
N LEU A 47 -3.89 -4.73 8.79
CA LEU A 47 -5.08 -5.52 8.50
C LEU A 47 -6.30 -4.62 8.28
N LEU A 48 -6.49 -3.60 9.10
CA LEU A 48 -7.58 -2.65 8.96
C LEU A 48 -7.49 -1.88 7.63
N VAL A 49 -6.29 -1.42 7.26
CA VAL A 49 -6.03 -0.76 5.97
C VAL A 49 -6.36 -1.70 4.81
N THR A 50 -5.98 -2.98 4.91
CA THR A 50 -6.32 -3.99 3.89
C THR A 50 -7.84 -4.10 3.72
N PHE A 51 -8.60 -4.20 4.82
CA PHE A 51 -10.06 -4.24 4.77
C PHE A 51 -10.67 -2.99 4.16
N GLN A 52 -10.17 -1.80 4.51
CA GLN A 52 -10.65 -0.55 3.92
C GLN A 52 -10.44 -0.51 2.41
N ILE A 53 -9.23 -0.83 1.94
CA ILE A 53 -8.89 -0.85 0.52
C ILE A 53 -9.71 -1.91 -0.22
N THR A 54 -9.84 -3.12 0.34
CA THR A 54 -10.65 -4.19 -0.24
C THR A 54 -12.12 -3.78 -0.33
N GLY A 55 -12.68 -3.17 0.71
CA GLY A 55 -14.07 -2.72 0.73
C GLY A 55 -14.37 -1.71 -0.37
N VAL A 56 -13.55 -0.66 -0.48
CA VAL A 56 -13.70 0.36 -1.53
C VAL A 56 -13.48 -0.24 -2.93
N SER A 57 -12.46 -1.07 -3.10
CA SER A 57 -12.15 -1.71 -4.39
C SER A 57 -13.27 -2.64 -4.84
N LEU A 58 -13.88 -3.38 -3.91
CA LEU A 58 -14.98 -4.28 -4.20
C LEU A 58 -16.21 -3.51 -4.68
N LEU A 59 -16.58 -2.43 -4.01
CA LEU A 59 -17.71 -1.59 -4.41
C LEU A 59 -17.50 -0.97 -5.79
N LEU A 60 -16.30 -0.47 -6.08
CA LEU A 60 -15.95 0.07 -7.39
C LEU A 60 -15.95 -1.00 -8.48
N ALA A 61 -15.28 -2.13 -8.26
CA ALA A 61 -15.24 -3.24 -9.21
C ALA A 61 -16.63 -3.81 -9.48
N PHE A 62 -17.47 -3.92 -8.46
CA PHE A 62 -18.86 -4.35 -8.59
C PHE A 62 -19.67 -3.36 -9.44
N SER A 63 -19.56 -2.07 -9.15
CA SER A 63 -20.29 -1.02 -9.89
C SER A 63 -19.87 -0.98 -11.37
N LEU A 64 -18.57 -1.03 -11.65
CA LEU A 64 -18.04 -1.06 -13.03
C LEU A 64 -18.42 -2.36 -13.75
N GLY A 65 -18.35 -3.49 -13.05
CA GLY A 65 -18.79 -4.78 -13.59
C GLY A 65 -20.27 -4.79 -13.93
N LEU A 66 -21.12 -4.23 -13.07
CA LEU A 66 -22.55 -4.10 -13.30
C LEU A 66 -22.84 -3.23 -14.53
N VAL A 67 -22.21 -2.07 -14.65
CA VAL A 67 -22.34 -1.18 -15.82
C VAL A 67 -21.89 -1.91 -17.10
N ALA A 68 -20.75 -2.59 -17.07
CA ALA A 68 -20.25 -3.34 -18.22
C ALA A 68 -21.23 -4.44 -18.67
N VAL A 69 -21.86 -5.15 -17.72
CA VAL A 69 -22.88 -6.16 -18.02
C VAL A 69 -24.14 -5.53 -18.62
N LEU A 70 -24.63 -4.42 -18.07
CA LEU A 70 -25.78 -3.70 -18.60
C LEU A 70 -25.54 -3.21 -20.04
N PHE A 71 -24.35 -2.68 -20.31
CA PHE A 71 -23.95 -2.28 -21.67
C PHE A 71 -23.87 -3.47 -22.63
N ARG A 72 -23.52 -4.66 -22.15
CA ARG A 72 -23.52 -5.89 -22.94
C ARG A 72 -24.93 -6.36 -23.31
N LEU A 73 -25.91 -6.12 -22.45
CA LEU A 73 -27.33 -6.48 -22.66
C LEU A 73 -28.08 -5.45 -23.52
N SER A 74 -27.53 -4.25 -23.69
CA SER A 74 -28.11 -3.22 -24.53
C SER A 74 -28.15 -3.63 -26.00
N ASN A 75 -29.24 -3.27 -26.69
CA ASN A 75 -29.38 -3.46 -28.14
C ASN A 75 -28.43 -2.58 -28.97
N SER A 76 -27.82 -1.55 -28.38
CA SER A 76 -26.86 -0.69 -29.09
C SER A 76 -25.55 -1.44 -29.38
N PHE A 77 -25.07 -1.36 -30.64
CA PHE A 77 -23.81 -1.98 -31.06
C PHE A 77 -22.60 -1.34 -30.35
N SER A 78 -22.58 -0.01 -30.25
CA SER A 78 -21.47 0.74 -29.62
C SER A 78 -21.32 0.41 -28.13
N ALA A 79 -22.43 0.28 -27.41
CA ALA A 79 -22.41 -0.10 -25.99
C ALA A 79 -21.85 -1.52 -25.78
N ARG A 80 -22.26 -2.46 -26.65
CA ARG A 80 -21.74 -3.84 -26.62
C ARG A 80 -20.26 -3.91 -26.99
N ALA A 81 -19.82 -3.14 -27.98
CA ALA A 81 -18.42 -3.07 -28.39
C ALA A 81 -17.54 -2.54 -27.24
N LEU A 82 -17.92 -1.41 -26.64
CA LEU A 82 -17.20 -0.83 -25.50
C LEU A 82 -17.11 -1.80 -24.31
N ALA A 83 -18.21 -2.46 -23.95
CA ALA A 83 -18.21 -3.44 -22.88
C ALA A 83 -17.29 -4.63 -23.16
N ARG A 84 -17.26 -5.13 -24.40
CA ARG A 84 -16.35 -6.22 -24.81
C ARG A 84 -14.89 -5.79 -24.73
N SER A 85 -14.54 -4.64 -25.33
CA SER A 85 -13.17 -4.14 -25.31
C SER A 85 -12.66 -3.90 -23.90
N TYR A 86 -13.48 -3.31 -23.02
CA TYR A 86 -13.15 -3.11 -21.61
C TYR A 86 -12.84 -4.44 -20.89
N LEU A 87 -13.73 -5.43 -21.04
CA LEU A 87 -13.57 -6.74 -20.40
C LEU A 87 -12.38 -7.52 -20.95
N GLU A 88 -12.16 -7.47 -22.26
CA GLU A 88 -11.01 -8.11 -22.92
C GLU A 88 -9.71 -7.50 -22.43
N LEU A 89 -9.59 -6.17 -22.36
CA LEU A 89 -8.39 -5.51 -21.85
C LEU A 89 -8.09 -5.89 -20.40
N ILE A 90 -9.10 -5.86 -19.52
CA ILE A 90 -8.88 -6.16 -18.09
C ILE A 90 -8.49 -7.62 -17.86
N ARG A 91 -9.06 -8.55 -18.62
CA ARG A 91 -8.79 -9.99 -18.46
C ARG A 91 -7.50 -10.45 -19.12
N ASN A 92 -7.11 -9.81 -20.23
CA ASN A 92 -5.91 -10.17 -20.98
C ASN A 92 -4.65 -9.45 -20.49
N THR A 93 -4.78 -8.41 -19.65
CA THR A 93 -3.63 -7.67 -19.11
C THR A 93 -3.29 -8.16 -17.70
N PRO A 94 -2.03 -8.52 -17.41
CA PRO A 94 -1.60 -8.88 -16.06
C PRO A 94 -1.88 -7.76 -15.05
N LEU A 95 -2.43 -8.11 -13.89
CA LEU A 95 -2.73 -7.16 -12.80
C LEU A 95 -1.48 -6.36 -12.40
N LEU A 96 -0.32 -7.00 -12.43
CA LEU A 96 0.96 -6.35 -12.14
C LEU A 96 1.20 -5.17 -13.09
N ILE A 97 0.99 -5.34 -14.40
CA ILE A 97 1.17 -4.27 -15.39
C ILE A 97 0.17 -3.14 -15.15
N GLN A 98 -1.08 -3.45 -14.83
CA GLN A 98 -2.09 -2.44 -14.49
C GLN A 98 -1.66 -1.60 -13.28
N LEU A 99 -1.14 -2.25 -12.24
CA LEU A 99 -0.65 -1.58 -11.03
C LEU A 99 0.59 -0.73 -11.31
N PHE A 100 1.54 -1.24 -12.11
CA PHE A 100 2.71 -0.49 -12.55
C PHE A 100 2.31 0.75 -13.35
N PHE A 101 1.40 0.61 -14.32
CA PHE A 101 0.90 1.74 -15.10
C PHE A 101 0.21 2.78 -14.20
N LEU A 102 -0.65 2.34 -13.28
CA LEU A 102 -1.31 3.25 -12.35
C LEU A 102 -0.31 4.00 -11.46
N TYR A 103 0.69 3.30 -10.92
CA TYR A 103 1.70 3.88 -10.04
C TYR A 103 2.69 4.81 -10.78
N PHE A 104 3.19 4.42 -11.95
CA PHE A 104 4.23 5.17 -12.66
C PHE A 104 3.70 6.20 -13.67
N VAL A 105 2.52 5.97 -14.22
CA VAL A 105 1.90 6.88 -15.20
C VAL A 105 0.84 7.70 -14.48
N ILE A 106 -0.25 7.08 -14.03
CA ILE A 106 -1.43 7.83 -13.56
C ILE A 106 -1.13 8.69 -12.33
N VAL A 107 -0.46 8.16 -11.30
CA VAL A 107 -0.20 8.90 -10.06
C VAL A 107 0.64 10.18 -10.29
N PRO A 108 1.75 10.16 -11.04
CA PRO A 108 2.48 11.38 -11.39
C PRO A 108 1.75 12.35 -12.33
N PHE A 109 0.85 11.84 -13.20
CA PHE A 109 0.05 12.69 -14.09
C PHE A 109 -1.10 13.39 -13.35
N GLY A 110 -1.68 12.75 -12.33
CA GLY A 110 -2.62 13.39 -11.42
C GLY A 110 -1.86 14.35 -10.50
N GLU A 111 -1.95 15.65 -10.74
CA GLU A 111 -1.26 16.70 -9.97
C GLU A 111 -1.70 16.84 -8.50
N TRP A 112 -2.22 15.78 -7.88
CA TRP A 112 -2.79 15.78 -6.53
C TRP A 112 -1.75 16.06 -5.43
N GLU A 113 -0.46 15.91 -5.73
CA GLU A 113 0.65 16.09 -4.76
C GLU A 113 1.69 17.15 -5.21
N LYS A 114 1.48 17.82 -6.36
CA LYS A 114 2.51 18.63 -7.02
C LYS A 114 2.73 20.03 -6.45
N ASN A 115 2.52 20.24 -5.14
CA ASN A 115 3.10 21.41 -4.49
C ASN A 115 3.87 21.06 -3.20
N PRO A 116 4.97 20.27 -3.31
CA PRO A 116 5.85 19.96 -2.19
C PRO A 116 6.40 21.22 -1.50
N ARG A 117 6.45 22.37 -2.18
CA ARG A 117 6.83 23.66 -1.57
C ARG A 117 5.78 24.21 -0.61
N LEU A 118 4.49 24.03 -0.90
CA LEU A 118 3.41 24.43 0.01
C LEU A 118 3.26 23.47 1.17
N GLN A 119 3.37 22.16 0.93
CA GLN A 119 3.37 21.18 2.02
C GLN A 119 4.57 21.34 2.93
N ALA A 120 5.78 21.55 2.38
CA ALA A 120 6.96 21.84 3.20
C ALA A 120 6.78 23.14 3.98
N LYS A 121 6.25 24.22 3.38
CA LYS A 121 5.95 25.46 4.12
C LYS A 121 4.89 25.27 5.20
N THR A 122 3.85 24.47 4.96
CA THR A 122 2.79 24.20 5.94
C THR A 122 3.27 23.27 7.04
N LEU A 123 4.00 22.20 6.73
CA LEU A 123 4.59 21.28 7.71
C LEU A 123 5.69 21.96 8.53
N VAL A 124 6.54 22.75 7.88
CA VAL A 124 7.58 23.53 8.57
C VAL A 124 6.94 24.67 9.36
N GLY A 125 5.96 25.39 8.81
CA GLY A 125 5.21 26.41 9.55
C GLY A 125 4.40 25.84 10.72
N LEU A 126 3.87 24.62 10.59
CA LEU A 126 3.13 23.93 11.65
C LEU A 126 4.06 23.31 12.71
N ARG A 127 5.25 22.83 12.33
CA ARG A 127 6.24 22.23 13.26
C ARG A 127 7.24 23.23 13.85
N TYR A 128 7.57 24.31 13.15
CA TYR A 128 8.56 25.32 13.56
C TYR A 128 7.94 26.71 13.77
N GLY A 129 6.72 26.99 13.30
CA GLY A 129 6.00 28.24 13.62
C GLY A 129 5.45 28.32 15.05
N ALA A 130 5.79 27.35 15.90
CA ALA A 130 5.57 27.42 17.35
C ALA A 130 6.82 27.89 18.12
N LEU A 131 7.96 28.12 17.44
CA LEU A 131 9.08 28.81 18.06
C LEU A 131 9.04 30.28 17.67
N PRO A 132 9.06 31.22 18.64
CA PRO A 132 9.21 32.63 18.33
C PRO A 132 10.50 32.82 17.55
N GLU A 133 10.41 33.59 16.46
CA GLU A 133 11.50 34.12 15.63
C GLU A 133 12.83 34.15 16.41
N VAL A 134 13.70 33.16 16.19
CA VAL A 134 15.02 33.19 16.81
C VAL A 134 15.82 34.22 16.04
N GLU A 135 15.96 35.40 16.66
CA GLU A 135 16.78 36.49 16.13
C GLU A 135 18.15 35.96 15.69
N PRO A 136 18.70 36.46 14.56
CA PRO A 136 19.91 35.95 13.91
C PRO A 136 21.20 36.11 14.71
N HIS A 137 21.14 36.50 15.99
CA HIS A 137 22.28 36.74 16.85
C HIS A 137 22.80 35.50 17.61
N SER A 138 22.08 34.37 17.62
CA SER A 138 22.46 33.19 18.42
C SER A 138 23.32 32.14 17.68
N ILE A 139 23.49 32.23 16.36
CA ILE A 139 24.28 31.26 15.55
C ILE A 139 25.77 31.63 15.47
N ARG A 140 26.39 32.00 16.61
CA ARG A 140 27.84 32.23 16.67
C ARG A 140 28.59 31.23 17.56
N TYR A 141 27.89 30.37 18.32
CA TYR A 141 28.53 29.53 19.33
C TYR A 141 28.49 28.02 19.07
N GLN A 142 27.95 27.55 17.93
CA GLN A 142 27.83 26.11 17.64
C GLN A 142 28.79 25.56 16.57
N VAL A 143 29.75 26.36 16.10
CA VAL A 143 30.81 25.85 15.22
C VAL A 143 32.17 26.24 15.78
N SER A 144 32.54 25.60 16.89
CA SER A 144 33.92 25.53 17.37
C SER A 144 34.05 24.25 18.19
N PHE A 145 35.08 23.47 17.83
CA PHE A 145 35.45 22.12 18.25
C PHE A 145 34.79 20.98 17.48
#